data_AF-A0A0B2D6Y4-F1
#
_entry.id   AF-A0A0B2D6Y4-F1
#
_cell.length_a   1.000
_cell.length_b   1.000
_cell.length_c   1.000
_cell.angle_alpha   90.00
_cell.angle_beta   90.00
_cell.angle_gamma   90.00
#
_symmetry.space_group_name_H-M   'P 1'
#
loop_
_entity.id
_entity.type
_entity.pdbx_description
1 polymer ?
#
loop_
_entity_poly.entity_id
_entity_poly.type
_entity_poly.pdbx_seq_one_letter_code
_entity_poly.pdbx_strand_id
1 'polypeptide(L)'
;MYQLPAWMAGSYIEAPNTLGASANWLDERYPQVAAASSAERTEYSQLLQSTYQALLKDNGIQSVEDHYQAVILDRESSESLRLQMRERVAADPRLLELMNRLGLGKEWA
;
A
#
# COMPACT_ATOMS: atom_id res chain seq x y z
N MET A 1 -15.91 -4.82 -6.20
CA MET A 1 -14.46 -4.80 -6.52
C MET A 1 -13.90 -3.52 -5.90
N TYR A 2 -12.94 -3.61 -4.97
CA TYR A 2 -12.25 -2.44 -4.42
C TYR A 2 -11.20 -1.98 -5.43
N GLN A 3 -11.39 -0.81 -6.03
CA GLN A 3 -10.43 -0.25 -6.96
C GLN A 3 -9.35 0.48 -6.16
N LEU A 4 -8.10 0.01 -6.23
CA LEU A 4 -6.97 0.67 -5.59
C LEU A 4 -6.53 1.88 -6.43
N PRO A 5 -6.09 2.98 -5.81
CA PRO A 5 -5.55 4.11 -6.54
C PRO A 5 -4.29 3.70 -7.32
N ALA A 6 -4.07 4.35 -8.47
CA ALA A 6 -2.90 4.09 -9.32
C ALA A 6 -1.57 4.28 -8.57
N TRP A 7 -1.51 5.21 -7.60
CA TRP A 7 -0.33 5.44 -6.78
C TRP A 7 -0.10 4.36 -5.71
N MET A 8 -1.13 3.58 -5.33
CA MET A 8 -1.03 2.48 -4.36
C MET A 8 -0.80 1.13 -5.04
N ALA A 9 -1.21 1.00 -6.31
CA ALA A 9 -1.10 -0.24 -7.07
C ALA A 9 0.34 -0.80 -7.16
N GLY A 10 1.36 0.07 -7.10
CA GLY A 10 2.77 -0.36 -7.13
C GLY A 10 3.31 -0.94 -5.82
N SER A 11 2.80 -0.46 -4.68
CA SER A 11 3.36 -0.76 -3.36
C SER A 11 2.52 -1.74 -2.53
N TYR A 12 1.36 -2.17 -3.05
CA TYR A 12 0.54 -3.19 -2.41
C TYR A 12 1.11 -4.57 -2.74
N ILE A 13 1.86 -5.16 -1.80
CA ILE A 13 2.18 -6.58 -1.85
C ILE A 13 0.90 -7.32 -1.50
N GLU A 14 0.22 -7.86 -2.52
CA GLU A 14 -0.89 -8.77 -2.28
C GLU A 14 -0.35 -9.97 -1.48
N ALA A 15 -0.83 -10.10 -0.23
CA ALA A 15 -0.57 -11.31 0.54
C ALA A 15 -1.03 -12.51 -0.30
N PRO A 16 -0.31 -13.66 -0.28
CA PRO A 16 -0.47 -14.77 -1.22
C PRO A 16 -1.83 -15.51 -1.20
N ASN A 17 -2.87 -14.94 -0.59
CA ASN A 17 -4.23 -15.49 -0.54
C ASN A 17 -5.20 -14.92 -1.58
N THR A 18 -4.80 -13.98 -2.44
CA THR A 18 -5.59 -13.64 -3.64
C THR A 18 -5.22 -14.57 -4.80
N LEU A 19 -6.01 -15.63 -4.97
CA LEU A 19 -6.01 -16.48 -6.16
C LEU A 19 -6.12 -15.61 -7.43
N GLY A 20 -5.01 -15.44 -8.15
CA GLY A 20 -4.98 -14.86 -9.50
C GLY A 20 -4.07 -13.65 -9.71
N ALA A 21 -3.62 -12.96 -8.66
CA ALA A 21 -2.64 -11.88 -8.79
C ALA A 21 -1.23 -12.46 -8.70
N SER A 22 -0.58 -12.61 -9.85
CA SER A 22 0.64 -13.41 -9.98
C SER A 22 1.76 -12.85 -9.11
N ALA A 23 2.13 -13.57 -8.04
CA ALA A 23 3.35 -13.34 -7.26
C ALA A 23 4.61 -13.12 -8.15
N ASN A 24 4.57 -13.63 -9.39
CA ASN A 24 5.59 -13.47 -10.43
C ASN A 24 5.89 -12.02 -10.85
N TRP A 25 4.91 -11.11 -10.93
CA TRP A 25 5.19 -9.72 -11.35
C TRP A 25 5.95 -8.95 -10.26
N LEU A 26 5.62 -9.25 -9.00
CA LEU A 26 6.23 -8.66 -7.82
C LEU A 26 7.65 -9.21 -7.62
N ASP A 27 7.86 -10.48 -7.95
CA ASP A 27 9.16 -11.16 -7.96
C ASP A 27 10.12 -10.55 -9.02
N GLU A 28 9.62 -10.34 -10.25
CA GLU A 28 10.38 -9.71 -11.34
C GLU A 28 10.69 -8.23 -11.07
N ARG A 29 9.74 -7.49 -10.48
CA ARG A 29 9.87 -6.05 -10.22
C ARG A 29 10.70 -5.77 -8.96
N TYR A 30 10.53 -6.61 -7.94
CA TYR A 30 11.16 -6.49 -6.63
C TYR A 30 11.75 -7.85 -6.19
N PRO A 31 12.92 -8.24 -6.73
CA PRO A 31 13.59 -9.48 -6.33
C PRO A 31 13.94 -9.52 -4.83
N GLN A 32 13.95 -8.36 -4.18
CA GLN A 32 14.17 -8.19 -2.74
C GLN A 32 12.93 -8.61 -1.93
N VAL A 33 11.72 -8.39 -2.47
CA VAL A 33 10.46 -8.89 -1.89
C VAL A 33 10.37 -10.40 -2.02
N ALA A 34 10.78 -10.95 -3.16
CA ALA A 34 10.87 -12.39 -3.41
C ALA A 34 11.80 -13.09 -2.41
N ALA A 35 12.96 -12.49 -2.17
CA ALA A 35 13.99 -12.97 -1.26
C ALA A 35 13.62 -12.80 0.22
N ALA A 36 12.71 -11.89 0.55
CA ALA A 36 12.25 -11.69 1.92
C ALA A 36 11.33 -12.82 2.39
N SER A 37 11.34 -13.11 3.68
CA SER A 37 10.53 -14.18 4.26
C SER A 37 9.03 -13.87 4.09
N SER A 38 8.20 -14.91 3.93
CA SER A 38 6.73 -14.74 3.89
C SER A 38 6.18 -13.99 5.11
N ALA A 39 6.85 -14.11 6.26
CA ALA A 39 6.53 -13.36 7.48
C ALA A 39 6.77 -11.85 7.32
N GLU A 40 7.91 -11.43 6.77
CA GLU A 40 8.25 -10.01 6.55
C GLU A 40 7.33 -9.36 5.53
N ARG A 41 6.99 -10.08 4.46
CA ARG A 41 6.01 -9.66 3.46
C ARG A 41 4.62 -9.48 4.07
N THR A 42 4.20 -10.44 4.89
CA THR A 42 2.89 -10.40 5.57
C THR A 42 2.83 -9.26 6.56
N GLU A 43 3.89 -9.05 7.35
CA GLU A 43 3.99 -7.95 8.31
C GLU A 43 3.90 -6.59 7.60
N TYR A 44 4.64 -6.42 6.51
CA TYR A 44 4.56 -5.20 5.69
C TYR A 44 3.15 -4.96 5.13
N SER A 45 2.53 -5.98 4.52
CA SER A 45 1.18 -5.86 3.96
C SER A 45 0.14 -5.54 5.04
N GLN A 46 0.26 -6.14 6.23
CA GLN A 46 -0.64 -5.87 7.35
C GLN A 46 -0.48 -4.44 7.89
N LEU A 47 0.76 -3.98 8.09
CA LEU A 47 1.03 -2.61 8.55
C LEU A 47 0.56 -1.57 7.52
N LEU A 48 0.83 -1.79 6.24
CA LEU A 48 0.41 -0.90 5.16
C LEU A 48 -1.12 -0.85 5.06
N GLN A 49 -1.79 -2.01 5.09
CA GLN A 49 -3.25 -2.09 5.06
C GLN A 49 -3.90 -1.43 6.28
N SER A 50 -3.35 -1.64 7.47
CA SER A 50 -3.84 -1.01 8.70
C SER A 50 -3.69 0.51 8.65
N THR A 51 -2.53 1.00 8.18
CA THR A 51 -2.28 2.43 8.00
C THR A 51 -3.26 3.05 7.00
N TYR A 52 -3.53 2.35 5.90
CA TYR A 52 -4.50 2.82 4.89
C TYR A 52 -5.93 2.83 5.42
N GLN A 53 -6.36 1.78 6.13
CA GLN A 53 -7.69 1.77 6.75
C GLN A 53 -7.85 2.88 7.78
N ALA A 54 -6.80 3.15 8.58
CA ALA A 54 -6.80 4.27 9.51
C ALA A 54 -6.87 5.62 8.77
N LEU A 55 -6.23 5.75 7.60
CA LEU A 55 -6.29 6.95 6.77
C LEU A 55 -7.69 7.20 6.24
N LEU A 56 -8.31 6.17 5.65
CA LEU A 56 -9.67 6.25 5.15
C LEU A 56 -10.63 6.66 6.28
N LYS A 57 -10.53 6.00 7.44
CA LYS A 57 -11.36 6.30 8.61
C LYS A 57 -11.19 7.74 9.11
N ASP A 58 -9.95 8.23 9.15
CA ASP A 58 -9.62 9.58 9.61
C ASP A 58 -10.14 10.66 8.64
N ASN A 59 -10.18 10.35 7.34
CA ASN A 59 -10.76 11.22 6.31
C ASN A 59 -12.29 11.05 6.18
N GLY A 60 -12.94 10.30 7.08
CA GLY A 60 -14.39 10.06 7.03
C GLY A 60 -14.85 9.06 5.97
N ILE A 61 -13.90 8.41 5.28
CA ILE A 61 -14.14 7.48 4.18
C ILE A 61 -14.50 6.11 4.74
N GLN A 62 -15.80 5.85 4.87
CA GLN A 62 -16.35 4.62 5.45
C GLN A 62 -17.10 3.76 4.45
N SER A 63 -17.46 4.32 3.29
CA SER A 63 -18.25 3.66 2.26
C SER A 63 -17.44 3.47 0.98
N VAL A 64 -17.81 2.44 0.22
CA VAL A 64 -17.17 2.14 -1.08
C VAL A 64 -17.37 3.30 -2.07
N GLU A 65 -18.53 3.95 -2.03
CA GLU A 65 -18.85 5.12 -2.86
C GLU A 65 -17.98 6.33 -2.52
N ASP A 66 -17.82 6.61 -1.22
CA ASP A 66 -16.99 7.71 -0.72
C ASP A 66 -15.50 7.47 -1.06
N HIS A 67 -15.05 6.23 -0.90
CA HIS A 67 -13.71 5.82 -1.32
C HIS A 67 -13.51 5.99 -2.82
N TYR A 68 -14.47 5.56 -3.65
CA TYR A 68 -14.39 5.77 -5.09
C TYR A 68 -14.37 7.26 -5.44
N GLN A 69 -15.17 8.08 -4.76
CA GLN A 69 -15.22 9.51 -5.01
C GLN A 69 -13.91 10.20 -4.62
N ALA A 70 -13.41 9.96 -3.40
CA ALA A 70 -12.19 10.59 -2.89
C ALA A 70 -10.90 10.08 -3.57
N VAL A 71 -10.90 8.85 -4.09
CA VAL A 71 -9.69 8.22 -4.63
C VAL A 71 -9.64 8.20 -6.15
N ILE A 72 -10.80 8.04 -6.82
CA ILE A 72 -10.90 7.87 -8.28
C ILE A 72 -11.48 9.12 -8.97
N LEU A 73 -12.53 9.73 -8.40
CA LEU A 73 -13.18 10.88 -9.05
C LEU A 73 -12.48 12.20 -8.69
N ASP A 74 -12.13 12.39 -7.43
CA ASP A 74 -11.57 13.62 -6.91
C ASP A 74 -10.04 13.53 -6.83
N ARG A 75 -9.37 14.18 -7.78
CA ARG A 75 -7.91 14.13 -7.89
C ARG A 75 -7.22 14.81 -6.71
N GLU A 76 -7.76 15.92 -6.22
CA GLU A 76 -7.20 16.66 -5.09
C GLU A 76 -7.25 15.83 -3.80
N SER A 77 -8.37 15.16 -3.55
CA SER A 77 -8.53 14.21 -2.45
C SER A 77 -7.59 13.01 -2.60
N SER A 78 -7.44 12.47 -3.81
CA SER A 78 -6.54 11.34 -4.08
C SER A 78 -5.08 11.71 -3.83
N GLU A 79 -4.65 12.91 -4.25
CA GLU A 79 -3.30 13.43 -3.98
C GLU A 79 -3.11 13.72 -2.49
N SER A 80 -4.11 14.27 -1.81
CA SER A 80 -4.09 14.51 -0.36
C SER A 80 -3.98 13.20 0.43
N LEU A 81 -4.73 12.18 0.06
CA LEU A 81 -4.63 10.84 0.65
C LEU A 81 -3.26 10.21 0.39
N ARG A 82 -2.70 10.40 -0.81
CA ARG A 82 -1.34 9.94 -1.12
C ARG A 82 -0.29 10.59 -0.24
N LEU A 83 -0.37 11.91 -0.03
CA LEU A 83 0.55 12.65 0.83
C LEU A 83 0.43 12.19 2.28
N GLN A 84 -0.79 12.13 2.82
CA GLN A 84 -1.02 11.63 4.19
C GLN A 84 -0.56 10.19 4.37
N MET A 85 -0.78 9.32 3.37
CA MET A 85 -0.29 7.95 3.41
C MET A 85 1.25 7.92 3.46
N ARG A 86 1.92 8.71 2.61
CA ARG A 86 3.38 8.83 2.61
C ARG A 86 3.90 9.35 3.94
N GLU A 87 3.25 10.34 4.53
CA GLU A 87 3.63 10.87 5.86
C GLU A 87 3.48 9.80 6.95
N ARG A 88 2.39 9.05 6.96
CA ARG A 88 2.19 7.96 7.95
C ARG A 88 3.20 6.83 7.77
N VAL A 89 3.50 6.45 6.52
CA VAL A 89 4.54 5.47 6.22
C VAL A 89 5.91 5.97 6.67
N ALA A 90 6.23 7.25 6.44
CA ALA A 90 7.49 7.85 6.87
C ALA A 90 7.57 8.05 8.40
N ALA A 91 6.43 8.21 9.07
CA ALA A 91 6.35 8.31 10.53
C ALA A 91 6.43 6.94 11.22
N ASP A 92 6.19 5.84 10.50
CA ASP A 92 6.24 4.49 11.05
C ASP A 92 7.63 3.84 10.78
N PRO A 93 8.49 3.75 11.81
CA PRO A 93 9.86 3.27 11.63
C PRO A 93 9.91 1.80 11.21
N ARG A 94 8.90 1.00 11.55
CA ARG A 94 8.85 -0.42 11.21
C ARG A 94 8.47 -0.61 9.75
N LEU A 95 7.51 0.16 9.24
CA LEU A 95 7.17 0.24 7.82
C LEU A 95 8.36 0.70 7.00
N LEU A 96 9.08 1.74 7.42
CA LEU A 96 10.30 2.20 6.74
C LEU A 96 11.39 1.13 6.71
N GLU A 97 11.61 0.43 7.82
CA GLU A 97 12.60 -0.65 7.90
C GLU A 97 12.25 -1.79 6.95
N LEU A 98 11.00 -2.27 6.98
CA LEU A 98 10.50 -3.31 6.08
C LEU A 98 10.55 -2.85 4.63
N MET A 99 10.14 -1.62 4.34
CA MET A 99 10.14 -1.04 3.01
C MET A 99 11.56 -0.92 2.43
N ASN A 100 12.55 -0.55 3.26
CA ASN A 100 13.95 -0.51 2.85
C ASN A 100 14.49 -1.93 2.60
N ARG A 101 14.19 -2.86 3.51
CA ARG A 101 14.59 -4.27 3.44
C ARG A 101 13.98 -5.02 2.26
N LEU A 102 12.76 -4.66 1.89
CA LEU A 102 12.02 -5.18 0.73
C LEU A 102 12.35 -4.43 -0.57
N GLY A 103 13.16 -3.37 -0.54
CA GLY A 103 13.53 -2.62 -1.75
C GLY A 103 12.48 -1.66 -2.28
N LEU A 104 11.36 -1.52 -1.57
CA LEU A 104 10.23 -0.67 -1.92
C LEU A 104 10.46 0.81 -1.55
N GLY A 105 11.51 1.13 -0.80
CA GLY A 105 11.82 2.50 -0.37
C GLY A 105 12.07 3.48 -1.52
N LYS A 106 12.38 2.98 -2.72
CA LYS A 106 12.58 3.79 -3.94
C LYS A 106 11.28 4.31 -4.55
N GLU A 107 10.14 3.69 -4.26
CA GLU A 107 8.84 4.15 -4.77
C GLU A 107 8.26 5.32 -3.96
N TRP A 108 8.78 5.54 -2.75
CA TRP A 108 8.27 6.54 -1.79
C TRP A 108 9.19 7.75 -1.62
N ALA A 109 10.44 7.67 -2.08
CA ALA A 109 11.40 8.77 -2.12
C ALA A 109 10.97 9.84 -3.14
#